data_AF-A0A944UH63-F1
#
_entry.id   AF-A0A944UH63-F1
#
_cell.length_a   1.000
_cell.length_b   1.000
_cell.length_c   1.000
_cell.angle_alpha   90.00
_cell.angle_beta   90.00
_cell.angle_gamma   90.00
#
_symmetry.space_group_name_H-M   'P 1'
#
loop_
_entity.id
_entity.type
_entity.pdbx_description
1 polymer ?
#
loop_
_entity_poly.entity_id
_entity_poly.type
_entity_poly.pdbx_seq_one_letter_code
_entity_poly.pdbx_strand_id
1 'polypeptide(L)'
;MGDIAFLLIIFFLVCSEVSKDNTNLQVSLPESRHVAKNEDTFAARVAIDESGEIFLDGVRVDGAKDIEWGVRALLTSTVTEEQRYVQFKCDSVISKETFEPVIKAISEAGGRLKAVGELEN
;
A
#
# COMPACT_ATOMS: atom_id res chain seq x y z
N MET A 1 -46.02 -14.90 -21.75
CA MET A 1 -45.40 -15.27 -20.46
C MET A 1 -43.97 -15.83 -20.59
N GLY A 2 -43.49 -16.26 -21.77
CA GLY A 2 -42.09 -16.70 -21.96
C GLY A 2 -41.06 -15.58 -22.21
N ASP A 3 -41.50 -14.39 -22.62
CA ASP A 3 -40.63 -13.25 -22.96
C ASP A 3 -39.87 -12.71 -21.72
N ILE A 4 -40.60 -12.49 -20.63
CA ILE A 4 -40.01 -12.04 -19.35
C ILE A 4 -39.06 -13.11 -18.78
N ALA A 5 -39.41 -14.39 -18.90
CA ALA A 5 -38.53 -15.48 -18.44
C ALA A 5 -37.23 -15.54 -19.26
N PHE A 6 -37.30 -15.30 -20.57
CA PHE A 6 -36.13 -15.26 -21.45
C PHE A 6 -35.22 -14.07 -21.11
N LEU A 7 -35.78 -12.87 -20.91
CA LEU A 7 -35.03 -11.68 -20.48
C LEU A 7 -34.34 -11.90 -19.13
N LEU A 8 -35.00 -12.57 -18.17
CA LEU A 8 -34.40 -12.90 -16.88
C LEU A 8 -33.25 -13.91 -17.01
N ILE A 9 -33.39 -14.93 -17.85
CA ILE A 9 -32.31 -15.91 -18.09
C ILE A 9 -31.08 -15.22 -18.70
N ILE A 10 -31.27 -14.36 -19.70
CA ILE A 10 -30.16 -13.60 -20.31
C ILE A 10 -29.54 -12.64 -19.29
N PHE A 11 -30.35 -11.94 -18.49
CA PHE A 11 -29.87 -11.07 -17.42
C PHE A 11 -29.01 -11.83 -16.40
N PHE A 12 -29.48 -12.97 -15.89
CA PHE A 12 -28.71 -13.79 -14.96
C PHE A 12 -27.43 -14.38 -15.59
N LEU A 13 -27.46 -14.74 -16.87
CA LEU A 13 -26.28 -15.23 -17.59
C LEU A 13 -25.20 -14.15 -17.72
N VAL A 14 -25.58 -12.93 -18.12
CA VAL A 14 -24.68 -11.77 -18.22
C VAL A 14 -24.15 -11.34 -16.84
N CYS A 15 -25.02 -11.25 -15.82
CA CYS A 15 -24.60 -10.90 -14.45
C CYS A 15 -23.70 -11.98 -13.81
N SER A 16 -23.85 -13.26 -14.18
CA SER A 16 -22.98 -14.34 -13.71
C SER A 16 -21.58 -14.27 -14.33
N GLU A 17 -21.46 -13.84 -15.58
CA GLU A 17 -20.16 -13.66 -16.26
C GLU A 17 -19.37 -12.51 -15.63
N VAL A 18 -20.03 -11.37 -15.35
CA VAL A 18 -19.43 -10.21 -14.66
C VAL A 18 -19.01 -10.54 -13.22
N SER A 19 -19.73 -11.44 -12.55
CA SER A 19 -19.39 -11.85 -11.18
C SER A 19 -18.22 -12.82 -11.10
N LYS A 20 -17.84 -13.47 -12.21
CA LYS A 20 -16.69 -14.41 -12.27
C LYS A 20 -15.36 -13.71 -12.56
N ASP A 21 -15.39 -12.48 -13.07
CA ASP A 21 -14.18 -11.71 -13.40
C ASP A 21 -13.50 -11.08 -12.18
N ASN A 22 -14.19 -10.99 -11.04
CA ASN A 22 -13.62 -10.48 -9.78
C ASN A 22 -12.88 -11.54 -8.95
N THR A 23 -12.66 -12.76 -9.48
CA THR A 23 -11.86 -13.80 -8.80
C THR A 23 -11.16 -14.71 -9.81
N ASN A 24 -10.42 -14.13 -10.76
CA ASN A 24 -9.48 -14.90 -11.58
C ASN A 24 -8.10 -14.22 -11.66
N LEU A 25 -7.52 -13.91 -10.51
CA LEU A 25 -6.07 -13.76 -10.42
C LEU A 25 -5.42 -15.15 -10.45
N GLN A 26 -5.44 -15.82 -11.61
CA GLN A 26 -4.59 -16.98 -11.84
C GLN A 26 -3.15 -16.50 -12.02
N VAL A 27 -2.47 -16.20 -10.91
CA VAL A 27 -1.01 -16.10 -10.93
C VAL A 27 -0.44 -17.43 -10.48
N SER A 28 0.08 -18.20 -11.42
CA SER A 28 1.08 -19.22 -11.11
C SER A 28 2.44 -18.52 -11.08
N LEU A 29 2.92 -18.17 -9.89
CA LEU A 29 4.27 -17.63 -9.71
C LEU A 29 5.28 -18.78 -9.75
N PRO A 30 6.33 -18.72 -10.58
CA PRO A 30 7.39 -19.71 -10.54
C PRO A 30 8.27 -19.50 -9.30
N GLU A 31 8.52 -20.57 -8.54
CA GLU A 31 9.46 -20.54 -7.42
C GLU A 31 10.91 -20.52 -7.92
N SER A 32 11.66 -19.48 -7.56
CA SER A 32 13.11 -19.41 -7.81
C SER A 32 13.85 -19.01 -6.53
N ARG A 33 14.79 -19.88 -6.09
CA ARG A 33 15.59 -19.74 -4.86
C ARG A 33 16.67 -18.64 -4.91
N HIS A 34 16.69 -17.80 -5.95
CA HIS A 34 17.78 -16.84 -6.12
C HIS A 34 17.39 -15.53 -6.80
N VAL A 35 16.08 -15.22 -6.88
CA VAL A 35 15.62 -13.96 -7.46
C VAL A 35 14.66 -13.30 -6.47
N ALA A 36 15.20 -12.54 -5.52
CA ALA A 36 14.42 -11.50 -4.88
C ALA A 36 14.37 -10.32 -5.84
N LYS A 37 13.16 -9.97 -6.29
CA LYS A 37 12.84 -8.76 -7.04
C LYS A 37 13.62 -7.57 -6.47
N ASN A 38 14.59 -7.03 -7.21
CA ASN A 38 15.15 -5.72 -6.93
C ASN A 38 14.12 -4.66 -7.37
N GLU A 39 13.13 -4.44 -6.52
CA GLU A 39 12.45 -3.14 -6.37
C GLU A 39 13.01 -2.63 -5.04
N ASP A 40 13.64 -1.45 -4.98
CA ASP A 40 14.25 -0.87 -3.75
C ASP A 40 13.58 -1.41 -2.48
N THR A 41 14.29 -2.26 -1.71
CA THR A 41 13.69 -2.99 -0.58
C THR A 41 13.47 -2.00 0.57
N PHE A 42 12.36 -1.27 0.50
CA PHE A 42 11.89 -0.45 1.60
C PHE A 42 11.27 -1.38 2.64
N ALA A 43 11.69 -1.27 3.90
CA ALA A 43 11.09 -2.01 5.01
C ALA A 43 9.66 -1.55 5.30
N ALA A 44 9.32 -0.31 4.95
CA ALA A 44 7.97 0.22 5.09
C ALA A 44 7.73 1.36 4.09
N ARG A 45 6.48 1.54 3.68
CA ARG A 45 6.02 2.65 2.85
C ARG A 45 5.02 3.46 3.64
N VAL A 46 5.29 4.76 3.80
CA VAL A 46 4.37 5.70 4.45
C VAL A 46 3.96 6.75 3.44
N ALA A 47 2.66 6.92 3.25
CA ALA A 47 2.08 7.90 2.36
C ALA A 47 1.06 8.78 3.11
N ILE A 48 0.96 10.05 2.73
CA ILE A 48 -0.10 10.96 3.18
C ILE A 48 -0.81 11.47 1.92
N ASP A 49 -2.12 11.28 1.85
CA ASP A 49 -2.94 11.76 0.73
C ASP A 49 -3.25 13.27 0.84
N GLU A 50 -3.94 13.83 -0.15
CA GLU A 50 -4.42 15.23 -0.17
C GLU A 50 -5.43 15.56 0.94
N SER A 51 -6.16 14.56 1.43
CA SER A 51 -7.13 14.66 2.52
C SER A 51 -6.48 14.69 3.91
N GLY A 52 -5.17 14.42 4.00
CA GLY A 52 -4.41 14.28 5.24
C GLY A 52 -4.51 12.90 5.88
N GLU A 53 -5.04 11.92 5.15
CA GLU A 53 -5.11 10.52 5.59
C GLU A 53 -3.74 9.86 5.44
N ILE A 54 -3.34 9.11 6.46
CA ILE A 54 -2.02 8.48 6.54
C ILE A 54 -2.17 7.00 6.20
N PHE A 55 -1.27 6.50 5.35
CA PHE A 55 -1.24 5.11 4.91
C PHE A 55 0.11 4.49 5.22
N LEU A 56 0.10 3.29 5.80
CA LEU A 56 1.26 2.42 6.00
C LEU A 56 1.10 1.18 5.13
N ASP A 57 1.97 1.03 4.12
CA ASP A 57 1.96 -0.07 3.15
C ASP A 57 0.57 -0.30 2.50
N GLY A 58 -0.16 0.79 2.27
CA GLY A 58 -1.52 0.79 1.70
C GLY A 58 -2.65 0.63 2.73
N VAL A 59 -2.34 0.41 4.01
CA VAL A 59 -3.32 0.35 5.10
C VAL A 59 -3.47 1.73 5.72
N ARG A 60 -4.71 2.25 5.74
CA ARG A 60 -5.02 3.51 6.44
C ARG A 60 -4.79 3.36 7.94
N VAL A 61 -4.14 4.35 8.53
CA VAL A 61 -3.95 4.44 9.99
C VAL A 61 -4.49 5.77 10.51
N ASP A 62 -4.98 5.76 11.75
CA ASP A 62 -5.65 6.91 12.35
C ASP A 62 -4.69 7.95 12.94
N GLY A 63 -3.40 7.61 13.12
CA GLY A 63 -2.44 8.56 13.65
C GLY A 63 -0.97 8.15 13.59
N ALA A 64 -0.10 9.11 13.91
CA ALA A 64 1.35 8.95 13.87
C ALA A 64 1.88 7.88 14.86
N LYS A 65 1.18 7.59 15.96
CA LYS A 65 1.58 6.53 16.90
C LYS A 65 1.46 5.14 16.29
N ASP A 66 0.43 4.92 15.47
CA ASP A 66 0.24 3.66 14.76
C ASP A 66 1.30 3.46 13.69
N ILE A 67 1.79 4.56 13.08
CA ILE A 67 2.97 4.54 12.21
C ILE A 67 4.21 4.09 12.96
N GLU A 68 4.49 4.66 14.13
CA GLU A 68 5.67 4.27 14.93
C GLU A 68 5.66 2.76 15.22
N TRP A 69 4.53 2.25 15.70
CA TRP A 69 4.37 0.84 16.04
C TRP A 69 4.44 -0.07 14.83
N GLY A 70 3.75 0.30 13.75
CA GLY A 70 3.73 -0.46 12.49
C GLY A 70 5.11 -0.51 11.84
N VAL A 71 5.78 0.65 11.71
CA VAL A 71 7.14 0.73 11.16
C VAL A 71 8.12 -0.06 12.04
N ARG A 72 8.03 0.04 13.37
CA ARG A 72 8.90 -0.73 14.27
C ARG A 72 8.69 -2.23 14.15
N ALA A 73 7.45 -2.70 14.00
CA ALA A 73 7.15 -4.11 13.78
C ALA A 73 7.71 -4.62 12.44
N LEU A 74 7.61 -3.81 11.39
CA LEU A 74 8.15 -4.11 10.05
C LEU A 74 9.70 -4.12 10.06
N LEU A 75 10.33 -3.20 10.78
CA LEU A 75 11.78 -3.12 10.95
C LEU A 75 12.34 -4.25 11.83
N THR A 76 11.56 -4.77 12.78
CA THR A 76 11.97 -5.92 13.62
C THR A 76 11.95 -7.22 12.83
N SER A 77 11.04 -7.33 11.85
CA SER A 77 10.92 -8.52 10.98
C SER A 77 11.91 -8.51 9.81
N THR A 78 12.42 -7.33 9.42
CA THR A 78 13.36 -7.15 8.29
C THR A 78 14.80 -7.04 8.80
N VAL A 79 15.41 -8.18 9.11
CA VAL A 79 16.72 -8.24 9.76
C VAL A 79 17.87 -8.19 8.75
N THR A 80 18.20 -6.97 8.30
CA THR A 80 19.56 -6.52 7.93
C THR A 80 19.63 -5.00 8.08
N GLU A 81 20.68 -4.45 8.71
CA GLU A 81 20.79 -3.00 8.99
C GLU A 81 20.72 -2.13 7.71
N GLU A 82 21.09 -2.70 6.57
CA GLU A 82 21.12 -2.06 5.25
C GLU A 82 19.73 -1.92 4.59
N GLN A 83 18.67 -2.54 5.11
CA GLN A 83 17.33 -2.52 4.51
C GLN A 83 16.30 -1.74 5.34
N ARG A 84 16.72 -1.02 6.38
CA ARG A 84 15.84 -0.19 7.23
C ARG A 84 15.34 1.09 6.56
N TYR A 85 15.30 1.14 5.23
CA TYR A 85 14.83 2.29 4.49
C TYR A 85 13.31 2.36 4.51
N VAL A 86 12.77 3.50 4.94
CA VAL A 86 11.34 3.79 4.91
C VAL A 86 11.10 4.79 3.78
N GLN A 87 10.26 4.40 2.82
CA GLN A 87 9.81 5.31 1.77
C GLN A 87 8.75 6.22 2.36
N PHE A 88 8.99 7.53 2.32
CA PHE A 88 8.01 8.53 2.72
C PHE A 88 7.55 9.33 1.50
N LYS A 89 6.23 9.39 1.30
CA LYS A 89 5.55 10.19 0.29
C LYS A 89 4.49 11.06 0.97
N CYS A 90 4.35 12.29 0.51
CA CYS A 90 3.38 13.23 1.04
C CYS A 90 2.85 14.06 -0.12
N ASP A 91 1.55 14.31 -0.14
CA ASP A 91 0.98 15.26 -1.09
C ASP A 91 1.46 16.69 -0.79
N SER A 92 1.63 17.49 -1.85
CA SER A 92 2.07 18.89 -1.80
C SER A 92 1.09 19.82 -1.07
N VAL A 93 -0.19 19.45 -1.01
CA VAL A 93 -1.24 20.23 -0.34
C VAL A 93 -1.16 20.11 1.19
N ILE A 94 -0.41 19.12 1.70
CA ILE A 94 -0.36 18.82 3.12
C ILE A 94 0.53 19.78 3.89
N SER A 95 -0.06 20.34 4.95
CA SER A 95 0.60 21.27 5.85
C SER A 95 1.64 20.59 6.72
N LYS A 96 2.67 21.36 7.08
CA LYS A 96 3.77 20.91 7.95
C LYS A 96 3.30 20.24 9.23
N GLU A 97 2.24 20.76 9.83
CA GLU A 97 1.66 20.26 11.07
C GLU A 97 1.18 18.80 10.98
N THR A 98 0.83 18.33 9.78
CA THR A 98 0.32 16.98 9.54
C THR A 98 1.45 15.99 9.25
N PHE A 99 2.44 16.37 8.43
CA PHE A 99 3.52 15.44 8.04
C PHE A 99 4.68 15.39 9.03
N GLU A 100 4.97 16.47 9.75
CA GLU A 100 6.04 16.54 10.77
C GLU A 100 5.92 15.46 11.86
N PRO A 101 4.74 15.21 12.47
CA PRO A 101 4.60 14.12 13.45
C PRO A 101 4.81 12.74 12.83
N VAL A 102 4.48 12.55 11.55
CA VAL A 102 4.68 11.27 10.84
C VAL A 102 6.16 11.00 10.60
N ILE A 103 6.93 12.00 10.16
CA ILE A 103 8.39 11.88 9.98
C ILE A 103 9.07 11.59 11.33
N LYS A 104 8.60 12.24 12.40
CA LYS A 104 9.11 12.00 13.75
C LYS A 104 8.84 10.57 14.21
N ALA A 105 7.61 10.07 14.01
CA ALA A 105 7.25 8.70 14.34
C ALA A 105 8.09 7.65 13.59
N ILE A 106 8.37 7.87 12.30
CA ILE A 106 9.26 6.99 11.51
C ILE A 106 10.69 7.00 12.08
N SER A 107 11.17 8.17 12.50
CA SER A 107 12.50 8.34 13.09
C SER A 107 12.59 7.67 14.47
N GLU A 108 11.57 7.81 15.31
CA GLU A 108 11.45 7.17 16.62
C GLU A 108 11.35 5.64 16.50
N ALA A 109 10.73 5.14 15.44
CA ALA A 109 10.70 3.70 15.11
C ALA A 109 12.07 3.14 14.67
N GLY A 110 13.08 3.99 14.44
CA GLY A 110 14.42 3.59 14.02
C GLY A 110 14.58 3.39 12.50
N GLY A 111 13.62 3.89 11.71
CA GLY A 111 13.67 3.86 10.25
C GLY A 111 14.66 4.89 9.68
N ARG A 112 15.35 4.54 8.60
CA ARG A 112 16.12 5.50 7.78
C ARG A 112 15.20 6.03 6.69
N LEU A 113 14.82 7.29 6.76
CA LEU A 113 13.97 7.91 5.76
C LEU A 113 14.70 8.04 4.42
N LYS A 114 14.09 7.55 3.35
CA LYS A 114 14.44 7.89 1.97
C LYS A 114 13.24 8.63 1.40
N ALA A 115 13.32 9.96 1.41
CA ALA A 115 12.29 10.81 0.81
C ALA A 115 12.30 10.57 -0.70
N VAL A 116 11.16 10.18 -1.26
CA VAL A 116 10.99 10.00 -2.70
C VAL A 116 10.01 11.06 -3.17
N GLY A 117 10.53 12.13 -3.76
CA GLY A 117 9.74 13.14 -4.47
C GLY A 117 9.91 12.97 -5.98
N GLU A 118 8.89 13.33 -6.74
CA GLU A 118 9.05 13.54 -8.18
C GLU A 118 9.75 14.88 -8.40
N LEU A 119 10.78 14.89 -9.27
CA LEU A 119 11.35 16.12 -9.77
C LEU A 119 10.32 16.77 -10.70
N GLU A 120 9.85 17.98 -10.37
CA GLU A 120 9.11 18.83 -11.30
C GLU A 120 9.94 18.99 -12.59
N ASN A 121 9.36 18.61 -13.73
CA ASN A 121 9.83 18.99 -15.07
C ASN A 121 8.94 20.11 -15.61
#